data_AF-A0A0K2GE59-F1
#
_entry.id   AF-A0A0K2GE59-F1
#
_cell.length_a   1.000
_cell.length_b   1.000
_cell.length_c   1.000
_cell.angle_alpha   90.00
_cell.angle_beta   90.00
_cell.angle_gamma   90.00
#
_symmetry.space_group_name_H-M   'P 1'
#
loop_
_entity.id
_entity.type
_entity.pdbx_description
1 polymer ?
#
loop_
_entity_poly.entity_id
_entity_poly.type
_entity_poly.pdbx_seq_one_letter_code
_entity_poly.pdbx_strand_id
1 'polypeptide(L)'
;MNALTAPAMRRHGVYFYQHSDFLTKRVHDFVLEGVALGETVVVVATEEHRKALRRALVQGSAIQKTAYLDMDAEEYLSGFCAGGVLDKDRYLAVVTPFLTQVQESGRPIRLYGEGVTVLWNRGFRQAALELEQWWNELIRQYRFSTVLCGYGVEAQTAEELVDVLAMHSHVCLGEAIERTG
;
A
#
# COMPACT_ATOMS: atom_id res chain seq x y z
N MET A 1 33.54 -12.17 -0.47
CA MET A 1 33.22 -12.13 0.97
C MET A 1 31.77 -11.73 1.10
N ASN A 2 30.98 -12.58 1.76
CA ASN A 2 29.52 -12.62 1.73
C ASN A 2 28.89 -11.28 2.14
N ALA A 3 28.12 -10.68 1.22
CA ALA A 3 27.09 -9.75 1.60
C ALA A 3 26.10 -10.54 2.47
N LEU A 4 26.00 -10.14 3.74
CA LEU A 4 24.93 -10.56 4.63
C LEU A 4 23.63 -10.11 3.97
N THR A 5 22.97 -11.00 3.23
CA THR A 5 21.55 -10.88 2.93
C THR A 5 20.84 -10.94 4.27
N ALA A 6 20.59 -9.77 4.84
CA ALA A 6 19.58 -9.63 5.86
C ALA A 6 18.32 -10.33 5.30
N PRO A 7 17.64 -11.21 6.06
CA PRO A 7 16.39 -11.77 5.60
C PRO A 7 15.52 -10.60 5.17
N ALA A 8 14.90 -10.69 3.99
CA ALA A 8 13.91 -9.71 3.54
C ALA A 8 12.84 -9.64 4.63
N MET A 9 13.01 -8.72 5.58
CA MET A 9 12.04 -8.51 6.64
C MET A 9 10.77 -8.10 5.90
N ARG A 10 9.75 -8.95 5.97
CA ARG A 10 8.44 -8.68 5.40
C ARG A 10 7.86 -7.49 6.17
N ARG A 11 8.17 -6.29 5.70
CA ARG A 11 7.80 -5.03 6.35
C ARG A 11 6.40 -4.69 5.89
N HIS A 12 5.42 -4.91 6.75
CA HIS A 12 4.12 -4.28 6.62
C HIS A 12 4.14 -2.99 7.44
N GLY A 13 4.26 -1.86 6.74
CA GLY A 13 4.33 -0.53 7.33
C GLY A 13 3.09 0.29 7.07
N VAL A 14 2.79 1.24 7.95
CA VAL A 14 1.77 2.28 7.73
C VAL A 14 2.43 3.65 7.54
N TYR A 15 1.91 4.45 6.61
CA TYR A 15 2.25 5.85 6.41
C TYR A 15 1.05 6.74 6.70
N PHE A 16 1.13 7.51 7.78
CA PHE A 16 0.10 8.49 8.15
C PHE A 16 0.32 9.82 7.41
N TYR A 17 -0.73 10.39 6.83
CA TYR A 17 -0.66 11.66 6.10
C TYR A 17 -1.85 12.56 6.40
N GLN A 18 -1.61 13.88 6.44
CA GLN A 18 -2.67 14.89 6.52
C GLN A 18 -2.99 15.49 5.15
N HIS A 19 -2.00 15.69 4.27
CA HIS A 19 -2.23 16.28 2.95
C HIS A 19 -1.77 15.37 1.82
N SER A 20 -2.62 15.24 0.79
CA SER A 20 -2.47 14.35 -0.37
C SER A 20 -1.20 14.61 -1.20
N ASP A 21 -0.69 15.84 -1.21
CA ASP A 21 0.52 16.20 -1.95
C ASP A 21 1.77 15.52 -1.37
N PHE A 22 1.86 15.42 -0.04
CA PHE A 22 2.97 14.73 0.63
C PHE A 22 2.90 13.22 0.39
N LEU A 23 1.69 12.67 0.36
CA LEU A 23 1.48 11.26 0.05
C LEU A 23 1.99 10.94 -1.36
N THR A 24 1.58 11.73 -2.36
CA THR A 24 1.95 11.51 -3.75
C THR A 24 3.48 11.50 -3.93
N LYS A 25 4.21 12.43 -3.31
CA LYS A 25 5.68 12.46 -3.37
C LYS A 25 6.30 11.22 -2.75
N ARG A 26 5.82 10.79 -1.59
CA ARG A 26 6.34 9.60 -0.89
C ARG A 26 6.07 8.32 -1.67
N VAL A 27 4.86 8.16 -2.20
CA VAL A 27 4.50 7.00 -3.02
C VAL A 27 5.31 7.01 -4.32
N HIS A 28 5.55 8.18 -4.92
CA HIS A 28 6.47 8.31 -6.05
C HIS A 28 7.87 7.77 -5.74
N ASP A 29 8.49 8.21 -4.63
CA ASP A 29 9.82 7.76 -4.24
C ASP A 29 9.84 6.25 -3.94
N PHE A 30 8.77 5.74 -3.30
CA PHE A 30 8.57 4.32 -3.05
C PHE A 30 8.51 3.49 -4.34
N VAL A 31 7.86 4.01 -5.39
CA VAL A 31 7.82 3.37 -6.71
C VAL A 31 9.19 3.35 -7.36
N LEU A 32 9.88 4.50 -7.41
CA LEU A 32 11.19 4.60 -8.06
C LEU A 32 12.23 3.69 -7.41
N GLU A 33 12.26 3.63 -6.09
CA GLU A 33 13.18 2.77 -5.36
C GLU A 33 12.91 1.28 -5.65
N GLY A 34 11.64 0.85 -5.67
CA GLY A 34 11.29 -0.54 -5.96
C GLY A 34 11.68 -0.95 -7.38
N VAL A 35 11.41 -0.08 -8.36
CA VAL A 35 11.83 -0.30 -9.75
C VAL A 35 13.36 -0.38 -9.86
N ALA A 36 14.09 0.50 -9.17
CA ALA A 36 15.56 0.49 -9.16
C ALA A 36 16.15 -0.78 -8.53
N LEU A 37 15.45 -1.38 -7.55
CA LEU A 37 15.82 -2.65 -6.92
C LEU A 37 15.39 -3.89 -7.73
N GLY A 38 14.77 -3.69 -8.90
CA GLY A 38 14.31 -4.79 -9.76
C GLY A 38 13.07 -5.51 -9.24
N GLU A 39 12.26 -4.84 -8.43
CA GLU A 39 11.00 -5.35 -7.90
C GLU A 39 9.85 -5.08 -8.88
N THR A 40 8.72 -5.76 -8.68
CA THR A 40 7.47 -5.37 -9.32
C THR A 40 6.66 -4.55 -8.33
N VAL A 41 6.40 -3.30 -8.69
CA VAL A 41 5.69 -2.34 -7.84
C VAL A 41 4.22 -2.30 -8.17
N VAL A 42 3.40 -2.37 -7.12
CA VAL A 42 1.95 -2.38 -7.17
C VAL A 42 1.42 -1.21 -6.35
N VAL A 43 0.52 -0.43 -6.93
CA VAL A 43 -0.15 0.68 -6.25
C VAL A 43 -1.67 0.49 -6.31
N VAL A 44 -2.30 0.24 -5.17
CA VAL A 44 -3.76 0.28 -5.01
C VAL A 44 -4.11 1.60 -4.36
N ALA A 45 -4.56 2.57 -5.13
CA ALA A 45 -4.75 3.94 -4.67
C ALA A 45 -6.05 4.53 -5.22
N THR A 46 -6.57 5.57 -4.58
CA THR A 46 -7.73 6.32 -5.10
C THR A 46 -7.42 6.89 -6.48
N GLU A 47 -8.44 7.05 -7.34
CA GLU A 47 -8.25 7.62 -8.67
C GLU A 47 -7.56 9.00 -8.66
N GLU A 48 -7.80 9.80 -7.63
CA GLU A 48 -7.12 11.08 -7.42
C GLU A 48 -5.61 10.89 -7.27
N HIS A 49 -5.19 10.07 -6.32
CA HIS A 49 -3.78 9.80 -6.04
C HIS A 49 -3.10 9.07 -7.20
N ARG A 50 -3.80 8.16 -7.90
CA ARG A 50 -3.27 7.51 -9.12
C ARG A 50 -2.97 8.52 -10.21
N LYS A 51 -3.89 9.47 -10.48
CA LYS A 51 -3.67 10.52 -11.47
C LYS A 51 -2.48 11.40 -11.09
N ALA A 52 -2.37 11.78 -9.81
CA ALA A 52 -1.26 12.57 -9.32
C ALA A 52 0.09 11.84 -9.47
N LEU A 53 0.14 10.57 -9.07
CA LEU A 53 1.31 9.72 -9.17
C LEU A 53 1.73 9.49 -10.62
N ARG A 54 0.79 9.17 -11.53
CA ARG A 54 1.08 8.99 -12.96
C ARG A 54 1.69 10.24 -13.58
N ARG A 55 1.17 11.43 -13.26
CA ARG A 55 1.74 12.70 -13.73
C ARG A 55 3.18 12.87 -13.26
N ALA A 56 3.46 12.58 -11.98
CA ALA A 56 4.81 12.67 -11.43
C ALA A 56 5.78 11.67 -12.08
N LEU A 57 5.35 10.42 -12.29
CA LEU A 57 6.21 9.38 -12.89
C LEU A 57 6.55 9.67 -14.36
N VAL A 58 5.59 10.17 -15.14
CA VAL A 58 5.81 10.56 -16.56
C VAL A 58 6.81 11.71 -16.69
N GLN A 59 6.83 12.63 -15.73
CA GLN A 59 7.75 13.77 -15.74
C GLN A 59 9.17 13.40 -15.28
N GLY A 60 9.37 12.25 -14.61
CA GLY A 60 10.62 11.91 -13.93
C GLY A 60 11.33 10.63 -14.39
N SER A 61 10.67 9.69 -15.08
CA SER A 61 11.28 8.37 -15.32
C SER A 61 10.63 7.53 -16.44
N ALA A 62 11.45 6.79 -17.19
CA ALA A 62 10.99 5.77 -18.13
C ALA A 62 10.80 4.43 -17.41
N ILE A 63 9.69 4.28 -16.67
CA ILE A 63 9.36 3.02 -16.01
C ILE A 63 8.75 2.06 -17.03
N GLN A 64 9.30 0.85 -17.12
CA GLN A 64 8.71 -0.20 -17.95
C GLN A 64 7.35 -0.60 -17.36
N LYS A 65 6.32 -0.73 -18.21
CA LYS A 65 4.96 -1.15 -17.79
C LYS A 65 4.92 -2.49 -17.05
N THR A 66 5.95 -3.32 -17.19
CA THR A 66 6.09 -4.61 -16.51
C THR A 66 6.60 -4.49 -15.06
N ALA A 67 7.16 -3.34 -14.69
CA ALA A 67 7.73 -3.09 -13.36
C ALA A 67 6.80 -2.27 -12.45
N TYR A 68 5.73 -1.70 -12.99
CA TYR A 68 4.77 -0.87 -12.26
C TYR A 68 3.33 -1.12 -12.73
N LEU A 69 2.45 -1.41 -11.77
CA LEU A 69 1.02 -1.63 -11.97
C LEU A 69 0.24 -0.80 -10.97
N ASP A 70 -0.86 -0.19 -11.41
CA ASP A 70 -1.74 0.57 -10.51
C ASP A 70 -3.23 0.27 -10.70
N MET A 71 -3.94 0.14 -9.60
CA MET A 71 -5.37 -0.22 -9.51
C MET A 71 -6.12 0.84 -8.71
N ASP A 72 -7.36 1.11 -9.10
CA ASP A 72 -8.24 1.99 -8.34
C ASP A 72 -8.72 1.29 -7.06
N ALA A 73 -8.59 1.98 -5.93
CA ALA A 73 -8.95 1.44 -4.61
C ALA A 73 -10.46 1.21 -4.45
N GLU A 74 -11.30 2.03 -5.10
CA GLU A 74 -12.76 1.89 -5.05
C GLU A 74 -13.24 0.71 -5.89
N GLU A 75 -12.72 0.58 -7.11
CA GLU A 75 -12.96 -0.57 -7.97
C GLU A 75 -12.50 -1.86 -7.30
N TYR A 76 -11.29 -1.83 -6.71
CA TYR A 76 -10.73 -2.93 -5.93
C TYR A 76 -11.69 -3.35 -4.81
N LEU A 77 -12.12 -2.42 -3.96
CA LEU A 77 -13.05 -2.70 -2.85
C LEU A 77 -14.41 -3.17 -3.35
N SER A 78 -14.95 -2.60 -4.42
CA SER A 78 -16.28 -2.95 -4.94
C SER A 78 -16.41 -4.41 -5.36
N GLY A 79 -15.28 -5.07 -5.69
CA GLY A 79 -15.25 -6.48 -6.03
C GLY A 79 -15.58 -7.42 -4.87
N PHE A 80 -15.37 -6.99 -3.62
CA PHE A 80 -15.48 -7.86 -2.44
C PHE A 80 -16.08 -7.18 -1.20
N CYS A 81 -16.40 -5.90 -1.25
CA CYS A 81 -17.02 -5.15 -0.17
C CYS A 81 -18.37 -4.58 -0.62
N ALA A 82 -19.43 -4.88 0.13
CA ALA A 82 -20.75 -4.31 -0.08
C ALA A 82 -21.28 -3.74 1.24
N GLY A 83 -21.49 -2.42 1.30
CA GLY A 83 -22.04 -1.77 2.50
C GLY A 83 -21.22 -1.98 3.78
N GLY A 84 -19.89 -2.10 3.66
CA GLY A 84 -19.00 -2.37 4.80
C GLY A 84 -18.91 -3.83 5.22
N VAL A 85 -19.50 -4.76 4.46
CA VAL A 85 -19.34 -6.21 4.67
C VAL A 85 -18.36 -6.74 3.65
N LEU A 86 -17.26 -7.34 4.12
CA LEU A 86 -16.27 -7.98 3.27
C LEU A 86 -16.62 -9.45 3.01
N ASP A 87 -16.44 -9.88 1.77
CA ASP A 87 -16.58 -11.27 1.32
C ASP A 87 -15.18 -11.85 1.03
N LYS A 88 -14.76 -12.82 1.85
CA LYS A 88 -13.41 -13.40 1.77
C LYS A 88 -13.17 -14.15 0.46
N ASP A 89 -14.18 -14.87 -0.05
CA ASP A 89 -14.04 -15.65 -1.27
C ASP A 89 -13.91 -14.73 -2.49
N ARG A 90 -14.71 -13.65 -2.52
CA ARG A 90 -14.57 -12.61 -3.55
C ARG A 90 -13.25 -11.88 -3.45
N TYR A 91 -12.79 -11.57 -2.23
CA TYR A 91 -11.49 -10.95 -2.01
C TYR A 91 -10.36 -11.80 -2.60
N LEU A 92 -10.35 -13.11 -2.32
CA LEU A 92 -9.36 -14.02 -2.88
C LEU A 92 -9.48 -14.13 -4.41
N ALA A 93 -10.69 -14.13 -4.95
CA ALA A 93 -10.92 -14.12 -6.40
C ALA A 93 -10.40 -12.85 -7.08
N VAL A 94 -10.40 -11.70 -6.40
CA VAL A 94 -9.85 -10.43 -6.89
C VAL A 94 -8.31 -10.40 -6.77
N VAL A 95 -7.77 -10.79 -5.61
CA VAL A 95 -6.34 -10.59 -5.29
C VAL A 95 -5.45 -11.70 -5.85
N THR A 96 -5.90 -12.95 -5.86
CA THR A 96 -5.07 -14.11 -6.25
C THR A 96 -4.61 -14.06 -7.70
N PRO A 97 -5.46 -13.78 -8.70
CA PRO A 97 -5.03 -13.73 -10.10
C PRO A 97 -3.98 -12.64 -10.31
N PHE A 98 -4.19 -11.49 -9.68
CA PHE A 98 -3.29 -10.35 -9.71
C PHE A 98 -1.91 -10.70 -9.14
N LEU A 99 -1.86 -11.28 -7.93
CA LEU A 99 -0.59 -11.66 -7.31
C LEU A 99 0.11 -12.77 -8.10
N THR A 100 -0.64 -13.71 -8.69
CA THR A 100 -0.09 -14.79 -9.52
C THR A 100 0.61 -14.21 -10.75
N GLN A 101 -0.04 -13.29 -11.47
CA GLN A 101 0.53 -12.60 -12.62
C GLN A 101 1.81 -11.83 -12.25
N VAL A 102 1.81 -11.14 -11.10
CA VAL A 102 3.00 -10.42 -10.63
C VAL A 102 4.14 -11.39 -10.30
N GLN A 103 3.83 -12.56 -9.71
CA GLN A 103 4.83 -13.57 -9.39
C GLN A 103 5.47 -14.25 -10.61
N GLU A 104 4.77 -14.34 -11.74
CA GLU A 104 5.33 -14.91 -12.99
C GLU A 104 6.59 -14.16 -13.45
N SER A 105 6.74 -12.89 -13.06
CA SER A 105 7.96 -12.10 -13.32
C SER A 105 9.21 -12.61 -12.57
N GLY A 106 9.04 -13.46 -11.55
CA GLY A 106 10.11 -13.93 -10.67
C GLY A 106 10.66 -12.87 -9.69
N ARG A 107 10.11 -11.65 -9.71
CA ARG A 107 10.56 -10.51 -8.91
C ARG A 107 9.81 -10.45 -7.56
N PRO A 108 10.45 -9.93 -6.49
CA PRO A 108 9.74 -9.59 -5.27
C PRO A 108 8.65 -8.55 -5.51
N ILE A 109 7.58 -8.62 -4.72
CA ILE A 109 6.44 -7.69 -4.82
C ILE A 109 6.62 -6.55 -3.82
N ARG A 110 6.56 -5.32 -4.31
CA ARG A 110 6.46 -4.11 -3.49
C ARG A 110 5.06 -3.52 -3.66
N LEU A 111 4.29 -3.37 -2.58
CA LEU A 111 2.89 -2.95 -2.64
C LEU A 111 2.61 -1.70 -1.81
N TYR A 112 1.88 -0.75 -2.38
CA TYR A 112 1.25 0.35 -1.66
C TYR A 112 -0.28 0.22 -1.75
N GLY A 113 -1.00 0.48 -0.66
CA GLY A 113 -2.47 0.30 -0.59
C GLY A 113 -3.22 1.38 0.18
N GLU A 114 -4.36 1.83 -0.36
CA GLU A 114 -5.29 2.79 0.27
C GLU A 114 -6.67 2.20 0.59
N GLY A 115 -6.92 0.93 0.26
CA GLY A 115 -8.24 0.31 0.48
C GLY A 115 -8.70 0.35 1.94
N VAL A 116 -7.76 0.23 2.89
CA VAL A 116 -8.05 0.33 4.33
C VAL A 116 -8.47 1.74 4.71
N THR A 117 -7.79 2.78 4.21
CA THR A 117 -8.18 4.19 4.38
C THR A 117 -9.55 4.50 3.81
N VAL A 118 -9.86 3.98 2.62
CA VAL A 118 -11.17 4.19 1.99
C VAL A 118 -12.29 3.63 2.86
N LEU A 119 -12.14 2.42 3.39
CA LEU A 119 -13.12 1.81 4.31
C LEU A 119 -13.23 2.62 5.61
N TRP A 120 -12.10 3.05 6.16
CA TRP A 120 -12.07 3.83 7.38
C TRP A 120 -12.80 5.15 7.26
N ASN A 121 -12.49 5.93 6.22
CA ASN A 121 -13.11 7.25 5.97
C ASN A 121 -14.63 7.15 5.71
N ARG A 122 -15.12 5.98 5.31
CA ARG A 122 -16.55 5.70 5.15
C ARG A 122 -17.26 5.26 6.43
N GLY A 123 -16.53 5.18 7.56
CA GLY A 123 -17.05 4.70 8.83
C GLY A 123 -17.09 3.17 8.96
N PHE A 124 -16.57 2.42 7.98
CA PHE A 124 -16.52 0.96 8.00
C PHE A 124 -15.26 0.45 8.72
N ARG A 125 -15.08 0.89 9.98
CA ARG A 125 -13.89 0.62 10.79
C ARG A 125 -13.59 -0.87 10.95
N GLN A 126 -14.61 -1.68 11.24
CA GLN A 126 -14.45 -3.12 11.38
C GLN A 126 -13.97 -3.77 10.09
N ALA A 127 -14.54 -3.37 8.94
CA ALA A 127 -14.11 -3.84 7.63
C ALA A 127 -12.66 -3.44 7.31
N ALA A 128 -12.24 -2.22 7.68
CA ALA A 128 -10.86 -1.78 7.51
C ALA A 128 -9.89 -2.71 8.27
N LEU A 129 -10.18 -3.04 9.53
CA LEU A 129 -9.36 -3.94 10.35
C LEU A 129 -9.39 -5.40 9.84
N GLU A 130 -10.51 -5.86 9.31
CA GLU A 130 -10.60 -7.20 8.68
C GLU A 130 -9.76 -7.29 7.40
N LEU A 131 -9.82 -6.27 6.54
CA LEU A 131 -9.01 -6.20 5.33
C LEU A 131 -7.51 -6.18 5.66
N GLU A 132 -7.12 -5.46 6.71
CA GLU A 132 -5.77 -5.40 7.23
C GLU A 132 -5.25 -6.78 7.70
N GLN A 133 -6.10 -7.55 8.39
CA GLN A 133 -5.79 -8.92 8.77
C GLN A 133 -5.58 -9.82 7.55
N TRP A 134 -6.42 -9.68 6.52
CA TRP A 134 -6.29 -10.46 5.29
C TRP A 134 -5.01 -10.15 4.52
N TRP A 135 -4.59 -8.87 4.50
CA TRP A 135 -3.28 -8.50 3.96
C TRP A 135 -2.13 -9.14 4.74
N ASN A 136 -2.19 -9.14 6.07
CA ASN A 136 -1.18 -9.79 6.90
C ASN A 136 -1.08 -11.31 6.63
N GLU A 137 -2.18 -11.98 6.33
CA GLU A 137 -2.19 -13.39 5.90
C GLU A 137 -1.51 -13.58 4.54
N LEU A 138 -1.89 -12.77 3.54
CA LEU A 138 -1.30 -12.85 2.19
C LEU A 138 0.18 -12.50 2.19
N ILE A 139 0.60 -11.52 2.98
CA ILE A 139 2.01 -11.13 3.09
C ILE A 139 2.88 -12.31 3.52
N ARG A 140 2.34 -13.27 4.29
CA ARG A 140 3.06 -14.49 4.71
C ARG A 140 3.11 -15.55 3.60
N GLN A 141 2.17 -15.55 2.68
CA GLN A 141 2.07 -16.56 1.61
C GLN A 141 2.89 -16.19 0.36
N TYR A 142 3.03 -14.90 0.06
CA TYR A 142 3.70 -14.41 -1.15
C TYR A 142 5.07 -13.78 -0.85
N ARG A 143 5.90 -13.62 -1.90
CA ARG A 143 7.24 -13.01 -1.80
C ARG A 143 7.19 -11.49 -1.83
N PHE A 144 6.53 -10.89 -0.84
CA PHE A 144 6.57 -9.44 -0.65
C PHE A 144 7.92 -8.99 -0.10
N SER A 145 8.50 -7.94 -0.68
CA SER A 145 9.66 -7.25 -0.13
C SER A 145 9.23 -6.16 0.86
N THR A 146 8.23 -5.35 0.50
CA THR A 146 7.66 -4.28 1.34
C THR A 146 6.18 -4.08 1.02
N VAL A 147 5.36 -3.90 2.04
CA VAL A 147 3.97 -3.45 1.93
C VAL A 147 3.78 -2.17 2.74
N LEU A 148 3.18 -1.16 2.13
CA LEU A 148 2.93 0.15 2.73
C LEU A 148 1.45 0.52 2.62
N CYS A 149 0.78 0.68 3.76
CA CYS A 149 -0.59 1.20 3.81
C CYS A 149 -0.56 2.72 3.97
N GLY A 150 -1.31 3.44 3.12
CA GLY A 150 -1.55 4.87 3.30
C GLY A 150 -2.71 5.11 4.24
N TYR A 151 -2.51 5.96 5.24
CA TYR A 151 -3.53 6.35 6.22
C TYR A 151 -3.73 7.86 6.31
N GLY A 152 -4.85 8.37 5.77
CA GLY A 152 -5.23 9.76 6.00
C GLY A 152 -5.58 9.94 7.47
N VAL A 153 -5.05 10.94 8.18
CA VAL A 153 -5.33 11.18 9.61
C VAL A 153 -6.19 12.42 9.87
N GLU A 154 -6.81 12.97 8.83
CA GLU A 154 -7.71 14.11 9.02
C GLU A 154 -8.87 13.72 9.94
N ALA A 155 -9.05 14.48 11.02
CA ALA A 155 -10.12 14.34 12.02
C ALA A 155 -10.11 13.07 12.91
N GLN A 156 -9.00 12.33 13.02
CA GLN A 156 -8.92 11.12 13.87
C GLN A 156 -8.36 11.38 15.27
N THR A 157 -8.91 10.69 16.26
CA THR A 157 -8.42 10.69 17.64
C THR A 157 -7.25 9.71 17.83
N ALA A 158 -6.44 9.92 18.87
CA ALA A 158 -5.32 9.03 19.19
C ALA A 158 -5.78 7.58 19.49
N GLU A 159 -6.94 7.42 20.12
CA GLU A 159 -7.56 6.12 20.43
C GLU A 159 -7.95 5.39 19.15
N GLU A 160 -8.45 6.13 18.15
CA GLU A 160 -8.82 5.56 16.86
C GLU A 160 -7.61 5.00 16.12
N LEU A 161 -6.42 5.58 16.30
CA LEU A 161 -5.19 5.14 15.62
C LEU A 161 -4.53 3.91 16.26
N VAL A 162 -4.82 3.59 17.53
CA VAL A 162 -4.19 2.46 18.24
C VAL A 162 -4.43 1.13 17.54
N ASP A 163 -5.66 0.88 17.09
CA ASP A 163 -6.00 -0.37 16.39
C ASP A 163 -5.26 -0.50 15.06
N VAL A 164 -5.11 0.62 14.33
CA VAL A 164 -4.34 0.67 13.08
C VAL A 164 -2.87 0.38 13.37
N LEU A 165 -2.29 1.01 14.38
CA LEU A 165 -0.90 0.81 14.77
C LEU A 165 -0.63 -0.65 15.18
N ALA A 166 -1.53 -1.29 15.92
CA ALA A 166 -1.39 -2.67 16.37
C ALA A 166 -1.36 -3.69 15.22
N MET A 167 -1.95 -3.34 14.07
CA MET A 167 -1.99 -4.21 12.90
C MET A 167 -0.75 -4.14 12.01
N HIS A 168 0.10 -3.12 12.20
CA HIS A 168 1.29 -2.91 11.39
C HIS A 168 2.56 -3.27 12.15
N SER A 169 3.45 -4.01 11.49
CA SER A 169 4.74 -4.41 12.07
C SER A 169 5.71 -3.24 12.27
N HIS A 170 5.51 -2.17 11.51
CA HIS A 170 6.35 -0.98 11.51
C HIS A 170 5.46 0.25 11.27
N VAL A 171 5.85 1.38 11.87
CA VAL A 171 5.19 2.66 11.64
C VAL A 171 6.17 3.57 10.93
N CYS A 172 5.82 4.00 9.71
CA CYS A 172 6.58 4.98 8.97
C CYS A 172 5.95 6.34 9.24
N LEU A 173 6.45 7.04 10.26
CA LEU A 173 6.04 8.42 10.51
C LEU A 173 6.54 9.31 9.37
N GLY A 174 5.63 10.03 8.74
CA GLY A 174 5.98 11.09 7.81
C GLY A 174 6.42 12.31 8.58
N GLU A 175 7.72 12.54 8.71
CA GLU A 175 8.23 13.86 9.10
C GLU A 175 9.39 14.30 8.22
N ALA A 176 9.30 15.54 7.77
CA ALA A 176 10.33 16.50 8.18
C ALA A 176 9.56 17.66 8.85
N ILE A 177 9.42 17.65 10.17
CA ILE A 177 9.39 18.93 10.87
C ILE A 177 10.79 19.49 10.64
N GLU A 178 10.92 20.42 9.70
CA GLU A 178 12.11 21.24 9.63
C GLU A 178 12.26 21.88 11.02
N ARG A 179 13.38 21.59 11.69
CA ARG A 179 13.84 22.42 12.79
C ARG A 179 14.03 23.81 12.18
N THR A 180 13.05 24.68 12.42
CA THR A 180 13.22 26.12 12.21
C THR A 180 14.39 26.51 13.12
N GLY A 181 15.46 27.02 12.50
CA GLY A 181 16.62 27.55 13.19
C GLY A 181 16.31 28.79 14.00
#